data_AF-A0A505DGJ5-F1
#
_entry.id   AF-A0A505DGJ5-F1
#
_cell.length_a   1.000
_cell.length_b   1.000
_cell.length_c   1.000
_cell.angle_alpha   90.00
_cell.angle_beta   90.00
_cell.angle_gamma   90.00
#
_symmetry.space_group_name_H-M   'P 1'
#
loop_
_entity.id
_entity.type
_entity.pdbx_description
1 polymer ?
#
loop_
_entity_poly.entity_id
_entity_poly.type
_entity_poly.pdbx_seq_one_letter_code
_entity_poly.pdbx_strand_id
1 'polypeptide(L)'
;MAVIAPSSPRLTLPTGRSRAPLRRMLLRALATLALGYLALWATGALSILAVSYWMREHTPPPPGTHPVRGIHHFQPVDADGQLWRGAAPSTAGYRALAHLGFTTVVDLRAEDLSADRLAGPHKAGLDVVRLPIRDGQTPTPHQVRRFLDVIGSVPGPVFVHCGAGVGRTGTMAAAYLVHAGQESPTTAVRRNLAVGPPSIEQIYYGLSLGRDHAEQPPFPVIALSRLVDAPRRMWSWR
;
A
#
# COMPACT_ATOMS: atom_id res chain seq x y z
N MET A 1 -68.08 41.61 53.76
CA MET A 1 -67.70 42.10 52.43
C MET A 1 -66.33 41.54 52.10
N ALA A 2 -66.27 40.56 51.20
CA ALA A 2 -65.02 39.87 50.83
C ALA A 2 -64.30 40.66 49.73
N VAL A 3 -63.03 41.01 49.96
CA VAL A 3 -62.17 41.70 48.99
C VAL A 3 -61.56 40.65 48.07
N ILE A 4 -61.84 40.77 46.78
CA ILE A 4 -61.32 39.90 45.71
C ILE A 4 -59.89 40.36 45.37
N ALA A 5 -58.91 39.48 45.53
CA ALA A 5 -57.54 39.71 45.08
C ALA A 5 -57.41 39.45 43.56
N PRO A 6 -56.68 40.28 42.79
CA PRO A 6 -56.50 40.06 41.37
C PRO A 6 -55.47 38.94 41.11
N SER A 7 -55.82 38.01 40.22
CA SER A 7 -54.95 36.93 39.77
C SER A 7 -53.88 37.45 38.80
N SER A 8 -52.60 37.21 39.10
CA SER A 8 -51.48 37.54 38.22
C SER A 8 -51.42 36.58 37.01
N PRO A 9 -51.05 37.04 35.80
CA PRO A 9 -50.92 36.18 34.64
C PRO A 9 -49.69 35.28 34.78
N ARG A 10 -49.90 33.97 34.65
CA ARG A 10 -48.83 32.97 34.72
C ARG A 10 -48.07 32.98 33.39
N LEU A 11 -46.86 33.54 33.37
CA LEU A 11 -45.94 33.47 32.22
C LEU A 11 -45.53 32.01 31.98
N THR A 12 -46.09 31.40 30.94
CA THR A 12 -45.67 30.10 30.43
C THR A 12 -44.40 30.28 29.58
N LEU A 13 -43.26 29.85 30.11
CA LEU A 13 -42.03 29.74 29.31
C LEU A 13 -42.23 28.70 28.20
N PRO A 14 -41.77 28.95 26.96
CA PRO A 14 -41.91 27.97 25.88
C PRO A 14 -41.11 26.71 26.23
N THR A 15 -41.82 25.60 26.43
CA THR A 15 -41.23 24.27 26.59
C THR A 15 -40.40 23.93 25.35
N GLY A 16 -39.15 23.52 25.57
CA GLY A 16 -38.11 23.37 24.55
C GLY A 16 -38.56 22.62 23.29
N ARG A 17 -38.23 23.18 22.12
CA ARG A 17 -38.31 22.49 20.83
C ARG A 17 -37.59 21.14 20.94
N SER A 18 -38.35 20.06 20.78
CA SER A 18 -37.85 18.69 20.77
C SER A 18 -36.63 18.56 19.84
N ARG A 19 -35.49 18.13 20.38
CA ARG A 19 -34.25 17.84 19.62
C ARG A 19 -34.34 16.52 18.83
N ALA A 20 -35.43 15.75 18.99
CA ALA A 20 -35.62 14.42 18.40
C ALA A 20 -35.72 14.39 16.85
N PRO A 21 -36.42 15.29 16.14
CA PRO A 21 -36.51 15.25 14.68
C PRO A 21 -35.18 15.62 14.00
N LEU A 22 -34.46 16.62 14.52
CA LEU A 22 -33.11 16.98 14.08
C LEU A 22 -32.13 15.82 14.24
N ARG A 23 -32.17 15.13 15.39
CA ARG A 23 -31.35 13.94 15.63
C ARG A 23 -31.65 12.80 14.65
N ARG A 24 -32.93 12.52 14.37
CA ARG A 24 -33.31 11.48 13.39
C ARG A 24 -32.89 11.84 11.97
N MET A 25 -33.02 13.10 11.58
CA MET A 25 -32.56 13.60 10.28
C MET A 25 -31.04 13.47 10.14
N LEU A 26 -30.28 13.87 11.17
CA LEU A 26 -28.83 13.73 11.20
C LEU A 26 -28.40 12.25 11.12
N LEU A 27 -29.03 11.37 11.90
CA LEU A 27 -28.74 9.93 11.86
C LEU A 27 -28.99 9.33 10.48
N ARG A 28 -30.07 9.72 9.80
CA ARG A 28 -30.36 9.29 8.42
C ARG A 28 -29.30 9.79 7.46
N ALA A 29 -28.94 11.08 7.53
CA ALA A 29 -27.90 11.65 6.68
C ALA A 29 -26.55 10.94 6.86
N LEU A 30 -26.14 10.69 8.11
CA LEU A 30 -24.91 9.94 8.42
C LEU A 30 -24.98 8.50 7.90
N ALA A 31 -26.12 7.81 8.06
CA ALA A 31 -26.30 6.46 7.53
C ALA A 31 -26.22 6.43 6.00
N THR A 32 -26.84 7.38 5.31
CA THR A 32 -26.76 7.51 3.85
C THR A 32 -25.32 7.79 3.39
N LEU A 33 -24.60 8.69 4.07
CA LEU A 33 -23.19 8.96 3.78
C LEU A 33 -22.30 7.72 4.00
N ALA A 34 -22.53 6.99 5.09
CA ALA A 34 -21.81 5.76 5.39
C ALA A 34 -22.07 4.68 4.33
N LEU A 35 -23.33 4.47 3.94
CA LEU A 35 -23.71 3.54 2.88
C LEU A 35 -23.10 3.94 1.53
N GLY A 36 -23.15 5.24 1.19
CA GLY A 36 -22.54 5.77 -0.04
C GLY A 36 -21.02 5.55 -0.07
N TYR A 37 -20.34 5.79 1.04
CA TYR A 37 -18.90 5.50 1.16
C TYR A 37 -18.60 4.00 1.06
N LEU A 38 -19.39 3.14 1.72
CA LEU A 38 -19.22 1.69 1.63
C LEU A 38 -19.40 1.20 0.19
N ALA A 39 -20.39 1.71 -0.53
CA ALA A 39 -20.59 1.38 -1.95
C ALA A 39 -19.39 1.82 -2.80
N LEU A 40 -18.95 3.08 -2.65
CA LEU A 40 -17.76 3.59 -3.36
C LEU A 40 -16.51 2.75 -3.07
N TRP A 41 -16.27 2.46 -1.80
CA TRP A 41 -15.14 1.65 -1.36
C TRP A 41 -15.21 0.23 -1.94
N ALA A 42 -16.37 -0.43 -1.84
CA ALA A 42 -16.55 -1.78 -2.34
C ALA A 42 -16.34 -1.82 -3.86
N THR A 43 -16.90 -0.87 -4.61
CA THR A 43 -16.67 -0.79 -6.05
C THR A 43 -15.19 -0.62 -6.37
N GLY A 44 -14.49 0.34 -5.75
CA GLY A 44 -13.07 0.55 -6.01
C GLY A 44 -12.20 -0.66 -5.66
N ALA A 45 -12.43 -1.27 -4.49
CA ALA A 45 -11.68 -2.44 -4.05
C ALA A 45 -11.94 -3.67 -4.95
N LEU A 46 -13.20 -3.93 -5.30
CA LEU A 46 -13.58 -5.04 -6.19
C LEU A 46 -13.05 -4.83 -7.60
N SER A 47 -13.05 -3.61 -8.13
CA SER A 47 -12.47 -3.32 -9.45
C SER A 47 -10.97 -3.60 -9.49
N ILE A 48 -10.20 -3.13 -8.50
CA ILE A 48 -8.75 -3.39 -8.46
C ILE A 48 -8.48 -4.88 -8.27
N LEU A 49 -9.28 -5.57 -7.44
CA LEU A 49 -9.16 -7.02 -7.25
C LEU A 49 -9.45 -7.77 -8.55
N ALA A 50 -10.53 -7.43 -9.26
CA ALA A 50 -10.90 -8.03 -10.52
C ALA A 50 -9.83 -7.80 -11.60
N VAL A 51 -9.30 -6.59 -11.72
CA VAL A 51 -8.18 -6.29 -12.63
C VAL A 51 -6.95 -7.11 -12.25
N SER A 52 -6.60 -7.19 -10.97
CA SER A 52 -5.42 -7.96 -10.53
C SER A 52 -5.57 -9.46 -10.82
N TYR A 53 -6.78 -10.00 -10.61
CA TYR A 53 -7.13 -11.37 -10.97
C TYR A 53 -6.99 -11.59 -12.47
N TRP A 54 -7.57 -10.72 -13.29
CA TRP A 54 -7.46 -10.78 -14.75
C TRP A 54 -6.01 -10.71 -15.22
N MET A 55 -5.21 -9.80 -14.65
CA MET A 55 -3.79 -9.66 -15.00
C MET A 55 -2.99 -10.90 -14.61
N ARG A 56 -3.33 -11.57 -13.51
CA ARG A 56 -2.68 -12.82 -13.09
C ARG A 56 -2.92 -13.95 -14.08
N GLU A 57 -4.12 -14.05 -14.63
CA GLU A 57 -4.44 -15.07 -15.63
C GLU A 57 -3.74 -14.83 -16.97
N HIS A 58 -3.54 -13.57 -17.35
CA HIS A 58 -3.02 -13.18 -18.68
C HIS A 58 -1.56 -12.75 -18.69
N THR A 59 -0.90 -12.69 -17.53
CA THR A 59 0.51 -12.32 -17.41
C THR A 59 1.25 -13.45 -16.70
N PRO A 60 1.94 -14.33 -17.45
CA PRO A 60 2.68 -15.41 -16.83
C PRO A 60 3.79 -14.85 -15.92
N PRO A 61 4.12 -15.57 -14.83
CA PRO A 61 5.23 -15.19 -13.99
C PRO A 61 6.55 -15.21 -14.80
N PRO A 62 7.51 -14.34 -14.47
CA PRO A 62 8.78 -14.29 -15.18
C PRO A 62 9.54 -15.63 -15.05
N PRO A 63 10.32 -16.04 -16.07
CA PRO A 63 11.16 -17.23 -15.99
C PRO A 63 12.04 -17.23 -14.73
N GLY A 64 12.18 -18.38 -14.08
CA GLY A 64 12.90 -18.50 -12.81
C GLY A 64 12.04 -18.27 -11.57
N THR A 65 10.75 -17.93 -11.73
CA THR A 65 9.80 -17.90 -10.59
C THR A 65 9.60 -19.30 -10.02
N HIS A 66 9.83 -19.45 -8.71
CA HIS A 66 9.64 -20.71 -7.99
C HIS A 66 9.29 -20.43 -6.51
N PRO A 67 8.59 -21.34 -5.82
CA PRO A 67 8.27 -21.14 -4.42
C PRO A 67 9.51 -21.24 -3.52
N VAL A 68 9.64 -20.32 -2.58
CA VAL A 68 10.66 -20.37 -1.52
C VAL A 68 9.96 -20.39 -0.17
N ARG A 69 10.34 -21.35 0.69
CA ARG A 69 9.71 -21.51 2.00
C ARG A 69 9.83 -20.23 2.81
N GLY A 70 8.68 -19.71 3.25
CA GLY A 70 8.64 -18.54 4.10
C GLY A 70 8.83 -17.21 3.37
N ILE A 71 8.69 -17.20 2.03
CA ILE A 71 8.66 -16.01 1.20
C ILE A 71 7.51 -16.15 0.20
N HIS A 72 6.48 -15.31 0.34
CA HIS A 72 5.42 -15.23 -0.66
C HIS A 72 5.85 -14.34 -1.82
N HIS A 73 5.28 -14.56 -3.01
CA HIS A 73 5.54 -13.76 -4.21
C HIS A 73 7.03 -13.66 -4.61
N PHE A 74 7.82 -14.70 -4.29
CA PHE A 74 9.23 -14.78 -4.67
C PHE A 74 9.35 -14.96 -6.19
N GLN A 75 9.90 -13.95 -6.87
CA GLN A 75 10.09 -13.98 -8.32
C GLN A 75 11.22 -13.02 -8.76
N PRO A 76 11.91 -13.30 -9.87
CA PRO A 76 12.84 -12.35 -10.46
C PRO A 76 12.11 -11.13 -11.02
N VAL A 77 12.80 -9.99 -11.02
CA VAL A 77 12.30 -8.73 -11.59
C VAL A 77 12.84 -8.56 -13.01
N ASP A 78 14.15 -8.68 -13.21
CA ASP A 78 14.79 -8.65 -14.53
C ASP A 78 15.15 -10.05 -15.04
N ALA A 79 15.53 -10.13 -16.32
CA ALA A 79 15.94 -11.37 -16.97
C ALA A 79 17.34 -11.85 -16.51
N ASP A 80 18.18 -10.93 -16.06
CA ASP A 80 19.57 -11.20 -15.65
C ASP A 80 19.65 -11.75 -14.20
N GLY A 81 18.51 -11.79 -13.50
CA GLY A 81 18.40 -12.25 -12.13
C GLY A 81 19.05 -11.33 -11.09
N GLN A 82 19.36 -10.07 -11.44
CA GLN A 82 20.03 -9.12 -10.55
C GLN A 82 19.11 -8.65 -9.43
N LEU A 83 17.83 -8.40 -9.76
CA LEU A 83 16.82 -8.03 -8.78
C LEU A 83 15.75 -9.11 -8.64
N TRP A 84 15.47 -9.47 -7.39
CA TRP A 84 14.37 -10.34 -6.99
C TRP A 84 13.43 -9.62 -6.05
N ARG A 85 12.18 -10.06 -6.01
CA ARG A 85 11.14 -9.46 -5.19
C ARG A 85 10.32 -10.47 -4.41
N GLY A 86 9.71 -10.02 -3.32
CA GLY A 86 8.72 -10.81 -2.60
C GLY A 86 8.10 -10.10 -1.40
N ALA A 87 7.30 -10.86 -0.65
CA ALA A 87 6.77 -10.48 0.66
C ALA A 87 7.88 -10.54 1.73
N ALA A 88 7.60 -9.95 2.89
CA ALA A 88 8.53 -9.97 4.01
C ALA A 88 8.91 -11.42 4.36
N PRO A 89 10.20 -11.78 4.30
CA PRO A 89 10.62 -13.13 4.65
C PRO A 89 10.35 -13.43 6.13
N SER A 90 9.94 -14.66 6.40
CA SER A 90 10.05 -15.24 7.74
C SER A 90 11.52 -15.52 8.09
N THR A 91 11.80 -15.91 9.33
CA THR A 91 13.15 -16.36 9.73
C THR A 91 13.69 -17.51 8.85
N ALA A 92 12.81 -18.43 8.43
CA ALA A 92 13.19 -19.49 7.50
C ALA A 92 13.44 -18.96 6.08
N GLY A 93 12.69 -17.93 5.67
CA GLY A 93 12.86 -17.26 4.38
C GLY A 93 14.20 -16.54 4.27
N TYR A 94 14.63 -15.81 5.30
CA TYR A 94 15.95 -15.17 5.28
C TYR A 94 17.10 -16.19 5.17
N ARG A 95 17.01 -17.32 5.87
CA ARG A 95 17.98 -18.42 5.68
C ARG A 95 17.95 -18.98 4.27
N ALA A 96 16.76 -19.16 3.69
CA ALA A 96 16.63 -19.64 2.32
C ALA A 96 17.26 -18.67 1.31
N LEU A 97 17.11 -17.36 1.48
CA LEU A 97 17.80 -16.36 0.65
C LEU A 97 19.32 -16.50 0.74
N ALA A 98 19.87 -16.62 1.95
CA ALA A 98 21.30 -16.81 2.13
C ALA A 98 21.80 -18.09 1.43
N HIS A 99 21.07 -19.20 1.54
CA HIS A 99 21.40 -20.45 0.83
C HIS A 99 21.31 -20.34 -0.70
N LEU A 100 20.45 -19.45 -1.21
CA LEU A 100 20.33 -19.15 -2.63
C LEU A 100 21.39 -18.16 -3.13
N GLY A 101 22.31 -17.72 -2.26
CA GLY A 101 23.43 -16.83 -2.62
C GLY A 101 23.09 -15.33 -2.60
N PHE A 102 21.92 -14.95 -2.06
CA PHE A 102 21.64 -13.53 -1.79
C PHE A 102 22.52 -13.05 -0.64
N THR A 103 23.10 -11.86 -0.80
CA THR A 103 23.87 -11.19 0.27
C THR A 103 23.15 -9.96 0.80
N THR A 104 22.32 -9.31 -0.04
CA THR A 104 21.67 -8.03 0.28
C THR A 104 20.16 -8.12 0.17
N VAL A 105 19.47 -7.63 1.21
CA VAL A 105 18.02 -7.43 1.21
C VAL A 105 17.68 -5.95 1.36
N VAL A 106 16.67 -5.51 0.61
CA VAL A 106 16.11 -4.16 0.70
C VAL A 106 14.74 -4.23 1.40
N ASP A 107 14.67 -3.69 2.62
CA ASP A 107 13.41 -3.62 3.39
C ASP A 107 12.72 -2.28 3.18
N LEU A 108 11.55 -2.33 2.53
CA LEU A 108 10.72 -1.15 2.24
C LEU A 108 9.73 -0.82 3.36
N ARG A 109 9.72 -1.56 4.47
CA ARG A 109 8.77 -1.38 5.56
C ARG A 109 9.07 -0.14 6.39
N ALA A 110 8.05 0.70 6.54
CA ALA A 110 8.04 1.89 7.40
C ALA A 110 7.30 1.65 8.72
N GLU A 111 6.71 0.48 8.88
CA GLU A 111 6.07 0.01 10.10
C GLU A 111 7.08 -0.03 11.26
N ASP A 112 6.60 0.15 12.50
CA ASP A 112 7.44 0.00 13.68
C ASP A 112 7.72 -1.49 13.94
N LEU A 113 8.95 -1.90 13.69
CA LEU A 113 9.38 -3.29 13.76
C LEU A 113 10.16 -3.50 15.05
N SER A 114 9.86 -4.60 15.76
CA SER A 114 10.64 -4.99 16.92
C SER A 114 12.12 -5.21 16.57
N ALA A 115 13.00 -5.01 17.55
CA ALA A 115 14.44 -5.23 17.39
C ALA A 115 14.77 -6.62 16.81
N ASP A 116 14.03 -7.65 17.23
CA ASP A 116 14.18 -9.00 16.69
C ASP A 116 13.83 -9.12 15.21
N ARG A 117 12.78 -8.43 14.76
CA ARG A 117 12.40 -8.42 13.34
C ARG A 117 13.43 -7.66 12.49
N LEU A 118 13.99 -6.57 13.02
CA LEU A 118 15.05 -5.81 12.36
C LEU A 118 16.37 -6.60 12.28
N ALA A 119 16.69 -7.38 13.32
CA ALA A 119 17.88 -8.22 13.35
C ALA A 119 17.74 -9.51 12.52
N GLY A 120 16.53 -9.89 12.11
CA GLY A 120 16.22 -11.15 11.41
C GLY A 120 17.12 -11.45 10.20
N PRO A 121 17.30 -10.52 9.24
CA PRO A 121 18.17 -10.76 8.10
C PRO A 121 19.65 -10.92 8.50
N HIS A 122 20.15 -10.08 9.42
CA HIS A 122 21.53 -10.17 9.91
C HIS A 122 21.82 -11.50 10.61
N LYS A 123 20.85 -12.06 11.34
CA LYS A 123 20.94 -13.41 11.94
C LYS A 123 21.08 -14.51 10.87
N ALA A 124 20.72 -14.25 9.62
CA ALA A 124 20.91 -15.15 8.47
C ALA A 124 22.15 -14.82 7.63
N GLY A 125 22.97 -13.85 8.03
CA GLY A 125 24.17 -13.43 7.29
C GLY A 125 23.89 -12.50 6.11
N LEU A 126 22.74 -11.81 6.11
CA LEU A 126 22.35 -10.87 5.06
C LEU A 126 22.59 -9.42 5.50
N ASP A 127 23.07 -8.60 4.56
CA ASP A 127 23.11 -7.15 4.68
C ASP A 127 21.72 -6.56 4.40
N VAL A 128 21.37 -5.52 5.16
CA VAL A 128 20.04 -4.89 5.08
C VAL A 128 20.18 -3.43 4.68
N VAL A 129 19.53 -3.08 3.59
CA VAL A 129 19.31 -1.69 3.20
C VAL A 129 17.86 -1.32 3.50
N ARG A 130 17.67 -0.33 4.37
CA ARG A 130 16.32 0.15 4.73
C ARG A 130 15.93 1.37 3.89
N LEU A 131 14.81 1.26 3.18
CA LEU A 131 14.20 2.37 2.43
C LEU A 131 12.72 2.46 2.81
N PRO A 132 12.40 3.00 4.00
CA PRO A 132 11.05 2.94 4.54
C PRO A 132 10.04 3.70 3.69
N ILE A 133 9.07 2.99 3.13
CA ILE A 133 7.93 3.54 2.39
C ILE A 133 6.67 3.16 3.17
N ARG A 134 5.83 4.16 3.43
CA ARG A 134 4.55 3.94 4.12
C ARG A 134 3.63 3.08 3.26
N ASP A 135 2.87 2.20 3.89
CA ASP A 135 2.00 1.29 3.17
C ASP A 135 0.92 2.03 2.36
N GLY A 136 0.68 1.56 1.14
CA GLY A 136 -0.19 2.23 0.17
C GLY A 136 0.33 3.55 -0.40
N GLN A 137 1.62 3.89 -0.22
CA GLN A 137 2.23 5.10 -0.75
C GLN A 137 3.35 4.79 -1.75
N THR A 138 3.82 5.82 -2.44
CA THR A 138 4.87 5.73 -3.46
C THR A 138 6.25 6.08 -2.92
N PRO A 139 7.34 5.56 -3.50
CA PRO A 139 8.71 5.94 -3.13
C PRO A 139 9.02 7.36 -3.58
N THR A 140 9.85 8.05 -2.80
CA THR A 140 10.42 9.34 -3.21
C THR A 140 11.48 9.16 -4.30
N PRO A 141 11.76 10.19 -5.12
CA PRO A 141 12.83 10.13 -6.12
C PRO A 141 14.20 9.79 -5.52
N HIS A 142 14.48 10.26 -4.28
CA HIS A 142 15.70 9.92 -3.56
C HIS A 142 15.77 8.43 -3.21
N GLN A 143 14.65 7.84 -2.75
CA GLN A 143 14.61 6.40 -2.45
C GLN A 143 14.80 5.56 -3.71
N VAL A 144 14.23 5.97 -4.84
CA VAL A 144 14.44 5.29 -6.13
C VAL A 144 15.91 5.33 -6.52
N ARG A 145 16.54 6.52 -6.51
CA ARG A 145 17.98 6.65 -6.81
C ARG A 145 18.83 5.77 -5.90
N ARG A 146 18.62 5.85 -4.58
CA ARG A 146 19.36 5.03 -3.62
C ARG A 146 19.16 3.53 -3.85
N PHE A 147 17.96 3.11 -4.27
CA PHE A 147 17.68 1.71 -4.59
C PHE A 147 18.43 1.24 -5.83
N LEU A 148 18.44 2.05 -6.89
CA LEU A 148 19.21 1.78 -8.10
C LEU A 148 20.71 1.69 -7.81
N ASP A 149 21.24 2.62 -7.00
CA ASP A 149 22.65 2.62 -6.58
C ASP A 149 23.01 1.32 -5.85
N VAL A 150 22.12 0.85 -4.95
CA VAL A 150 22.34 -0.40 -4.20
C VAL A 150 22.45 -1.57 -5.15
N ILE A 151 21.50 -1.72 -6.09
CA ILE A 151 21.52 -2.81 -7.08
C ILE A 151 22.79 -2.76 -7.94
N GLY A 152 23.20 -1.57 -8.39
CA GLY A 152 24.42 -1.43 -9.21
C GLY A 152 25.73 -1.61 -8.44
N SER A 153 25.72 -1.47 -7.11
CA SER A 153 26.93 -1.54 -6.27
C SER A 153 27.25 -2.94 -5.74
N VAL A 154 26.27 -3.84 -5.71
CA VAL A 154 26.46 -5.19 -5.16
C VAL A 154 26.83 -6.18 -6.26
N PRO A 155 27.74 -7.12 -6.02
CA PRO A 155 28.20 -8.08 -7.05
C PRO A 155 27.23 -9.25 -7.27
N GLY A 156 26.18 -9.38 -6.47
CA GLY A 156 25.25 -10.50 -6.47
C GLY A 156 23.80 -10.05 -6.40
N PRO A 157 22.84 -11.00 -6.43
CA PRO A 157 21.43 -10.67 -6.54
C PRO A 157 20.92 -9.94 -5.29
N VAL A 158 20.08 -8.93 -5.51
CA VAL A 158 19.38 -8.17 -4.46
C VAL A 158 17.97 -8.67 -4.31
N PHE A 159 17.51 -8.83 -3.06
CA PHE A 159 16.11 -9.15 -2.79
C PHE A 159 15.37 -7.97 -2.15
N VAL A 160 14.36 -7.42 -2.84
CA VAL A 160 13.52 -6.33 -2.33
C VAL A 160 12.19 -6.83 -1.79
N HIS A 161 11.78 -6.34 -0.62
CA HIS A 161 10.50 -6.73 -0.03
C HIS A 161 9.77 -5.60 0.70
N CYS A 162 8.48 -5.81 0.92
CA CYS A 162 7.64 -5.02 1.82
C CYS A 162 6.81 -5.99 2.67
N GLY A 163 5.65 -5.60 3.21
CA GLY A 163 4.77 -6.54 3.92
C GLY A 163 4.30 -7.70 3.03
N ALA A 164 3.39 -7.42 2.10
CA ALA A 164 2.83 -8.43 1.19
C ALA A 164 3.65 -8.67 -0.08
N GLY A 165 4.67 -7.84 -0.32
CA GLY A 165 5.44 -7.86 -1.57
C GLY A 165 4.70 -7.28 -2.77
N VAL A 166 3.53 -6.66 -2.60
CA VAL A 166 2.70 -6.19 -3.73
C VAL A 166 2.93 -4.71 -4.01
N GLY A 167 2.42 -3.81 -3.15
CA GLY A 167 2.43 -2.37 -3.41
C GLY A 167 3.83 -1.78 -3.53
N ARG A 168 4.51 -1.57 -2.39
CA ARG A 168 5.82 -0.91 -2.33
C ARG A 168 6.90 -1.63 -3.15
N THR A 169 6.99 -2.96 -2.99
CA THR A 169 7.92 -3.81 -3.75
C THR A 169 7.67 -3.71 -5.24
N GLY A 170 6.41 -3.79 -5.66
CA GLY A 170 6.05 -3.67 -7.06
C GLY A 170 6.35 -2.31 -7.65
N THR A 171 6.14 -1.24 -6.87
CA THR A 171 6.47 0.12 -7.30
C THR A 171 7.98 0.32 -7.48
N MET A 172 8.80 -0.19 -6.57
CA MET A 172 10.27 -0.14 -6.70
C MET A 172 10.77 -1.02 -7.86
N ALA A 173 10.19 -2.21 -8.03
CA ALA A 173 10.49 -3.10 -9.15
C ALA A 173 10.13 -2.46 -10.50
N ALA A 174 8.99 -1.78 -10.59
CA ALA A 174 8.58 -1.05 -11.79
C ALA A 174 9.54 0.11 -12.10
N ALA A 175 9.93 0.89 -11.09
CA ALA A 175 10.90 1.98 -11.26
C ALA A 175 12.23 1.47 -11.80
N TYR A 176 12.73 0.35 -11.26
CA TYR A 176 13.95 -0.29 -11.75
C TYR A 176 13.84 -0.75 -13.21
N LEU A 177 12.78 -1.48 -13.57
CA LEU A 177 12.60 -1.98 -14.94
C LEU A 177 12.47 -0.87 -15.98
N VAL A 178 11.75 0.20 -15.65
CA VAL A 178 11.58 1.35 -16.54
C VAL A 178 12.88 2.14 -16.66
N HIS A 179 13.59 2.37 -15.54
CA HIS A 179 14.88 3.06 -15.54
C HIS A 179 15.93 2.32 -16.38
N ALA A 180 16.03 0.99 -16.20
CA ALA A 180 16.91 0.13 -16.98
C ALA A 180 16.49 0.00 -18.45
N GLY A 181 15.34 0.56 -18.84
CA GLY A 181 14.81 0.46 -20.21
C GLY A 181 14.38 -0.94 -20.61
N GLN A 182 14.21 -1.86 -19.65
CA GLN A 182 13.84 -3.26 -19.88
C GLN A 182 12.33 -3.44 -20.09
N GLU A 183 11.51 -2.54 -19.53
CA GLU A 183 10.05 -2.59 -19.67
C GLU A 183 9.46 -1.19 -19.87
N SER A 184 8.28 -1.15 -20.50
CA SER A 184 7.43 0.05 -20.47
C SER A 184 6.75 0.21 -19.10
N PRO A 185 6.35 1.45 -18.73
CA PRO A 185 5.57 1.70 -17.51
C PRO A 185 4.30 0.85 -17.42
N THR A 186 3.59 0.69 -18.54
CA THR A 186 2.36 -0.10 -18.63
C THR A 186 2.61 -1.58 -18.39
N THR A 187 3.66 -2.15 -18.98
CA THR A 187 4.01 -3.56 -18.77
C THR A 187 4.49 -3.79 -17.34
N ALA A 188 5.28 -2.88 -16.77
CA ALA A 188 5.72 -2.96 -15.38
C ALA A 188 4.53 -2.96 -14.39
N VAL A 189 3.55 -2.08 -14.61
CA VAL A 189 2.30 -2.04 -13.81
C VAL A 189 1.48 -3.32 -13.99
N ARG A 190 1.35 -3.83 -15.23
CA ARG A 190 0.68 -5.10 -15.52
C ARG A 190 1.31 -6.26 -14.75
N ARG A 191 2.64 -6.36 -14.79
CA ARG A 191 3.41 -7.38 -14.06
C ARG A 191 3.18 -7.27 -12.56
N ASN A 192 3.06 -6.07 -11.99
CA ASN A 192 2.77 -5.90 -10.58
C ASN A 192 1.33 -6.32 -10.21
N LEU A 193 0.34 -5.91 -11.01
CA LEU A 193 -1.07 -6.27 -10.82
C LEU A 193 -1.29 -7.78 -10.88
N ALA A 194 -0.55 -8.50 -11.72
CA ALA A 194 -0.57 -9.95 -11.79
C ALA A 194 -0.16 -10.62 -10.47
N VAL A 195 0.73 -9.97 -9.71
CA VAL A 195 1.11 -10.48 -8.37
C VAL A 195 0.00 -10.19 -7.37
N GLY A 196 -0.52 -8.96 -7.35
CA GLY A 196 -1.67 -8.62 -6.51
C GLY A 196 -2.07 -7.15 -6.62
N PRO A 197 -3.12 -6.74 -5.89
CA PRO A 197 -3.68 -5.40 -6.00
C PRO A 197 -2.84 -4.35 -5.24
N PRO A 198 -2.15 -3.42 -5.92
CA PRO A 198 -1.53 -2.26 -5.28
C PRO A 198 -2.59 -1.17 -4.94
N SER A 199 -2.16 -0.05 -4.37
CA SER A 199 -3.01 1.14 -4.18
C SER A 199 -3.17 1.93 -5.47
N ILE A 200 -4.22 2.77 -5.55
CA ILE A 200 -4.45 3.64 -6.73
C ILE A 200 -3.25 4.58 -6.95
N GLU A 201 -2.70 5.15 -5.87
CA GLU A 201 -1.51 6.02 -5.92
C GLU A 201 -0.31 5.29 -6.55
N GLN A 202 -0.12 4.01 -6.22
CA GLN A 202 0.98 3.19 -6.76
C GLN A 202 0.76 2.74 -8.21
N ILE A 203 -0.49 2.49 -8.62
CA ILE A 203 -0.83 2.22 -10.03
C ILE A 203 -0.49 3.45 -10.86
N TYR A 204 -0.99 4.62 -10.43
CA TYR A 204 -0.72 5.88 -11.11
C TYR A 204 0.78 6.13 -11.24
N TYR A 205 1.50 6.05 -10.12
CA TYR A 205 2.95 6.24 -10.12
C TYR A 205 3.65 5.33 -11.13
N GLY A 206 3.31 4.03 -11.14
CA GLY A 206 3.92 3.08 -12.04
C GLY A 206 3.64 3.39 -13.51
N LEU A 207 2.44 3.92 -13.83
CA LEU A 207 2.06 4.33 -15.18
C LEU A 207 2.74 5.64 -15.61
N SER A 208 3.07 6.52 -14.67
CA SER A 208 3.75 7.80 -14.91
C SER A 208 5.28 7.73 -14.94
N LEU A 209 5.86 6.55 -14.71
CA LEU A 209 7.32 6.38 -14.75
C LEU A 209 7.89 6.72 -16.13
N GLY A 210 9.08 7.32 -16.14
CA GLY A 210 9.95 7.47 -17.30
C GLY A 210 11.36 7.00 -16.95
N ARG A 211 12.25 6.91 -17.95
CA ARG A 211 13.64 6.45 -17.72
C ARG A 211 14.38 7.30 -16.69
N ASP A 212 14.24 8.62 -16.80
CA ASP A 212 14.89 9.59 -15.91
C ASP A 212 13.89 10.30 -14.99
N HIS A 213 12.67 9.77 -14.89
CA HIS A 213 11.55 10.46 -14.27
C HIS A 213 10.73 9.55 -13.37
N ALA A 214 10.65 9.92 -12.09
CA ALA A 214 9.93 9.20 -11.06
C ALA A 214 9.23 10.21 -10.12
N GLU A 215 8.21 10.89 -10.63
CA GLU A 215 7.50 11.92 -9.87
C GLU A 215 6.42 11.36 -8.95
N GLN A 216 6.15 12.13 -7.90
CA GLN A 216 5.08 11.85 -6.96
C GLN A 216 3.71 12.09 -7.63
N PRO A 217 2.70 11.26 -7.34
CA PRO A 217 1.37 11.49 -7.89
C PRO A 217 0.81 12.86 -7.49
N PRO A 218 0.05 13.53 -8.37
CA PRO A 218 -0.52 14.82 -8.06
C PRO A 218 -1.57 14.69 -6.95
N PHE A 219 -1.77 15.78 -6.19
CA PHE A 219 -2.65 15.80 -5.02
C PHE A 219 -4.04 15.17 -5.23
N PRO A 220 -4.76 15.41 -6.35
CA PRO A 220 -6.07 14.79 -6.57
C PRO A 220 -6.04 13.26 -6.59
N VAL A 221 -4.99 12.67 -7.17
CA VAL A 221 -4.79 11.21 -7.22
C VAL A 221 -4.52 10.67 -5.82
N ILE A 222 -3.66 11.36 -5.07
CA ILE A 222 -3.40 11.04 -3.67
C ILE A 222 -4.72 11.07 -2.91
N ALA A 223 -5.48 12.15 -2.95
CA ALA A 223 -6.75 12.28 -2.22
C ALA A 223 -7.74 11.14 -2.55
N LEU A 224 -7.88 10.78 -3.84
CA LEU A 224 -8.73 9.66 -4.27
C LEU A 224 -8.25 8.32 -3.70
N SER A 225 -6.96 8.01 -3.85
CA SER A 225 -6.36 6.81 -3.25
C SER A 225 -6.54 6.84 -1.74
N ARG A 226 -6.45 8.03 -1.11
CA ARG A 226 -6.60 8.15 0.33
C ARG A 226 -8.01 7.82 0.80
N LEU A 227 -9.02 8.04 -0.02
CA LEU A 227 -10.41 7.68 0.25
C LEU A 227 -10.68 6.20 -0.02
N VAL A 228 -10.29 5.70 -1.21
CA VAL A 228 -10.61 4.33 -1.65
C VAL A 228 -9.74 3.28 -0.97
N ASP A 229 -8.46 3.57 -0.70
CA ASP A 229 -7.54 2.64 -0.02
C ASP A 229 -7.55 2.80 1.51
N ALA A 230 -8.49 3.55 2.11
CA ALA A 230 -8.46 3.84 3.55
C ALA A 230 -8.54 2.57 4.43
N PRO A 231 -9.42 1.59 4.16
CA PRO A 231 -9.50 0.38 4.98
C PRO A 231 -8.24 -0.47 4.95
N ARG A 232 -7.52 -0.49 3.81
CA ARG A 232 -6.22 -1.15 3.69
C ARG A 232 -5.19 -0.55 4.65
N ARG A 233 -5.20 0.78 4.84
CA ARG A 233 -4.26 1.50 5.70
C ARG A 233 -4.59 1.44 7.20
N MET A 234 -5.86 1.24 7.56
CA MET A 234 -6.24 1.07 8.96
C MET A 234 -5.73 -0.25 9.54
N TRP A 235 -5.52 -1.28 8.70
CA TRP A 235 -5.09 -2.60 9.13
C TRP A 235 -3.56 -2.78 9.17
N SER A 236 -2.79 -1.93 8.48
CA SER A 236 -1.32 -2.01 8.44
C SER A 236 -0.62 -1.36 9.64
N TRP A 237 -1.38 -0.82 10.61
CA TRP A 237 -0.89 -0.19 11.84
C TRP A 237 -0.85 -1.14 13.06
N ARG A 238 -0.91 -2.46 12.84
CA ARG A 238 -0.81 -3.48 13.90
C ARG A 238 0.24 -4.53 13.57
#